data_AF-A0A9D9D1S8-F1
#
_entry.id   AF-A0A9D9D1S8-F1
#
_cell.length_a   1.000
_cell.length_b   1.000
_cell.length_c   1.000
_cell.angle_alpha   90.00
_cell.angle_beta   90.00
_cell.angle_gamma   90.00
#
_symmetry.space_group_name_H-M   'P 1'
#
loop_
_entity.id
_entity.type
_entity.pdbx_description
1 polymer ?
#
loop_
_entity_poly.entity_id
_entity_poly.type
_entity_poly.pdbx_seq_one_letter_code
_entity_poly.pdbx_strand_id
1 'polypeptide(L)'
;MEQADRSTLKGYFRKGCIPTEEQFAELIDSVPNIVEDGQVKLAAGSWNFYPETGKPLCIALSDAAGKPAVWTVSLSGKKELVLRNGRGEIVLALDQNGKETRSEDPEYDEPEGEYFIFPADKKWHDVKKILPKNAAFGAYQIFACIPVYGRVRMKQTNVTAYHYGVMSCSMKSSRKHWWGWCGKVKLRWYYSEHILHLQVRSKQRKATRFIHLRLI
;
A
#
# COMPACT_ATOMS: atom_id res chain seq x y z
N MET A 1 12.59 -43.30 6.45
CA MET A 1 11.30 -44.00 6.68
C MET A 1 10.20 -42.98 6.41
N GLU A 2 9.14 -43.38 5.72
CA GLU A 2 8.00 -42.50 5.47
C GLU A 2 7.25 -42.28 6.80
N GLN A 3 7.02 -41.02 7.16
CA GLN A 3 6.38 -40.65 8.42
C GLN A 3 4.88 -41.02 8.35
N ALA A 4 4.40 -41.82 9.30
CA ALA A 4 3.00 -42.25 9.33
C ALA A 4 2.05 -41.05 9.44
N ASP A 5 0.96 -41.06 8.68
CA ASP A 5 0.01 -39.96 8.71
C ASP A 5 -0.77 -39.90 10.04
N ARG A 6 -1.29 -38.73 10.38
CA ARG A 6 -2.04 -38.51 11.65
C ARG A 6 -3.32 -39.36 11.74
N SER A 7 -3.85 -39.85 10.63
CA SER A 7 -5.06 -40.67 10.63
C SER A 7 -4.75 -42.10 11.08
N THR A 8 -3.59 -42.61 10.65
CA THR A 8 -3.02 -43.90 11.00
C THR A 8 -2.59 -43.93 12.45
N LEU A 9 -1.85 -42.92 12.90
CA LEU A 9 -1.45 -42.77 14.31
C LEU A 9 -2.65 -42.72 15.25
N LYS A 10 -3.70 -41.95 14.92
CA LYS A 10 -4.95 -41.93 15.72
C LYS A 10 -5.66 -43.28 15.75
N GLY A 11 -5.48 -44.13 14.74
CA GLY A 11 -6.01 -45.49 14.69
C GLY A 11 -5.46 -46.37 15.81
N TYR A 12 -4.15 -46.27 16.09
CA TYR A 12 -3.46 -47.07 17.10
C TYR A 12 -3.98 -46.83 18.53
N PHE A 13 -4.52 -45.63 18.81
CA PHE A 13 -5.00 -45.23 20.14
C PHE A 13 -6.53 -45.22 20.27
N ARG A 14 -7.27 -45.85 19.35
CA ARG A 14 -8.74 -45.96 19.48
C ARG A 14 -9.11 -46.85 20.67
N LYS A 15 -10.29 -46.61 21.24
CA LYS A 15 -10.82 -47.39 22.36
C LYS A 15 -10.85 -48.88 22.02
N GLY A 16 -10.14 -49.69 22.81
CA GLY A 16 -10.00 -51.14 22.59
C GLY A 16 -8.71 -51.56 21.89
N CYS A 17 -7.91 -50.62 21.39
CA CYS A 17 -6.57 -50.86 20.87
C CYS A 17 -5.53 -50.66 22.00
N ILE A 18 -4.50 -51.50 22.01
CA ILE A 18 -3.33 -51.35 22.89
C ILE A 18 -2.13 -51.05 21.97
N PRO A 19 -1.60 -49.82 21.96
CA PRO A 19 -0.47 -49.46 21.11
C PRO A 19 0.81 -50.19 21.50
N THR A 20 1.66 -50.49 20.51
CA THR A 20 3.00 -51.09 20.74
C THR A 20 4.07 -50.02 20.96
N GLU A 21 5.24 -50.44 21.44
CA GLU A 21 6.40 -49.55 21.65
C GLU A 21 6.80 -48.81 20.37
N GLU A 22 6.81 -49.51 19.22
CA GLU A 22 7.13 -48.91 17.92
C GLU A 22 6.12 -47.85 17.52
N GLN A 23 4.83 -48.05 17.81
CA GLN A 23 3.76 -47.08 17.52
C GLN A 23 3.86 -45.84 18.42
N PHE A 24 4.37 -46.00 19.65
CA PHE A 24 4.73 -44.88 20.51
C PHE A 24 5.94 -44.12 19.98
N ALA A 25 6.97 -44.82 19.48
CA ALA A 25 8.13 -44.19 18.85
C ALA A 25 7.72 -43.40 17.60
N GLU A 26 6.88 -43.97 16.73
CA GLU A 26 6.31 -43.27 15.56
C GLU A 26 5.51 -42.02 15.96
N LEU A 27 4.77 -42.07 17.08
CA LEU A 27 4.07 -40.89 17.58
C LEU A 27 5.04 -39.79 18.03
N ILE A 28 6.09 -40.16 18.78
CA ILE A 28 7.11 -39.21 19.25
C ILE A 28 7.80 -38.55 18.06
N ASP A 29 8.23 -39.35 17.08
CA ASP A 29 8.89 -38.87 15.86
C ASP A 29 7.94 -38.07 14.95
N SER A 30 6.62 -38.23 15.08
CA SER A 30 5.61 -37.45 14.34
C SER A 30 5.37 -36.04 14.91
N VAL A 31 5.80 -35.79 16.15
CA VAL A 31 5.67 -34.49 16.80
C VAL A 31 6.95 -33.71 16.56
N PRO A 32 6.90 -32.52 15.92
CA PRO A 32 8.09 -31.71 15.71
C PRO A 32 8.70 -31.35 17.07
N ASN A 33 9.92 -31.80 17.32
CA ASN A 33 10.66 -31.48 18.53
C ASN A 33 11.37 -30.15 18.31
N ILE A 34 10.68 -29.06 18.61
CA ILE A 34 11.17 -27.68 18.47
C ILE A 34 12.55 -27.47 19.13
N VAL A 35 12.89 -28.23 20.17
CA VAL A 35 14.18 -28.11 20.90
C VAL A 35 15.32 -28.81 20.16
N GLU A 36 15.08 -29.99 19.56
CA GLU A 36 16.08 -30.80 18.85
C GLU A 36 16.17 -30.47 17.36
N ASP A 37 15.03 -30.19 16.71
CA ASP A 37 14.92 -29.88 15.28
C ASP A 37 15.47 -28.48 14.93
N GLY A 38 15.74 -27.65 15.94
CA GLY A 38 16.59 -26.46 15.83
C GLY A 38 16.01 -25.26 15.08
N GLN A 39 14.86 -25.40 14.41
CA GLN A 39 14.31 -24.36 13.55
C GLN A 39 13.65 -23.21 14.30
N VAL A 40 13.18 -23.45 15.53
CA VAL A 40 12.46 -22.46 16.33
C VAL A 40 12.87 -22.61 17.80
N LYS A 41 13.31 -21.55 18.49
CA LYS A 41 13.57 -21.57 19.94
C LYS A 41 12.87 -20.42 20.62
N LEU A 42 12.12 -20.70 21.68
CA LEU A 42 11.57 -19.68 22.56
C LEU A 42 12.67 -19.20 23.51
N ALA A 43 13.09 -17.94 23.40
CA ALA A 43 14.06 -17.34 24.31
C ALA A 43 13.49 -16.06 24.91
N ALA A 44 13.39 -16.00 26.24
CA ALA A 44 13.05 -14.79 27.02
C ALA A 44 11.96 -13.89 26.40
N GLY A 45 10.85 -14.49 25.94
CA GLY A 45 9.71 -13.77 25.36
C GLY A 45 9.76 -13.51 23.84
N SER A 46 10.76 -14.06 23.14
CA SER A 46 10.91 -13.97 21.69
C SER A 46 11.00 -15.35 21.03
N TRP A 47 10.46 -15.46 19.81
CA TRP A 47 10.62 -16.63 18.96
C TRP A 47 11.83 -16.42 18.06
N ASN A 48 12.86 -17.24 18.25
CA ASN A 48 14.04 -17.25 17.40
C ASN A 48 13.88 -18.30 16.32
N PHE A 49 13.98 -17.90 15.07
CA PHE A 49 13.93 -18.80 13.93
C PHE A 49 15.34 -19.00 13.38
N TYR A 50 15.73 -20.24 13.12
CA TYR A 50 17.04 -20.58 12.55
C TYR A 50 16.86 -21.38 11.26
N PRO A 51 17.67 -21.09 10.22
CA PRO A 51 17.66 -21.89 9.01
C PRO A 51 18.23 -23.29 9.25
N GLU A 52 17.79 -24.25 8.45
CA GLU A 52 18.55 -25.49 8.26
C GLU A 52 19.94 -25.19 7.69
N THR A 53 20.94 -25.97 8.09
CA THR A 53 22.33 -25.81 7.65
C THR A 53 22.41 -25.76 6.12
N GLY A 54 22.89 -24.64 5.58
CA GLY A 54 23.07 -24.43 4.14
C GLY A 54 21.84 -23.92 3.37
N LYS A 55 20.68 -23.75 4.02
CA LYS A 55 19.48 -23.15 3.41
C LYS A 55 19.20 -21.75 3.97
N PRO A 56 18.59 -20.83 3.21
CA PRO A 56 18.13 -19.56 3.76
C PRO A 56 16.91 -19.78 4.67
N LEU A 57 16.81 -18.97 5.73
CA LEU A 57 15.62 -18.98 6.59
C LEU A 57 14.44 -18.44 5.77
N CYS A 58 13.34 -19.19 5.75
CA CYS A 58 12.16 -18.89 4.96
C CYS A 58 10.91 -19.21 5.77
N ILE A 59 10.05 -18.21 5.97
CA ILE A 59 8.76 -18.33 6.65
C ILE A 59 7.68 -18.13 5.59
N ALA A 60 6.92 -19.20 5.33
CA ALA A 60 5.78 -19.18 4.43
C ALA A 60 4.50 -18.81 5.19
N LEU A 61 3.70 -17.91 4.63
CA LEU A 61 2.40 -17.51 5.14
C LEU A 61 1.33 -17.88 4.11
N SER A 62 0.50 -18.87 4.42
CA SER A 62 -0.58 -19.36 3.55
C SER A 62 -1.96 -18.93 4.09
N ASP A 63 -2.94 -18.79 3.20
CA ASP A 63 -4.34 -18.50 3.55
C ASP A 63 -5.05 -19.71 4.17
N ALA A 64 -4.65 -20.92 3.78
CA ALA A 64 -5.13 -22.17 4.35
C ALA A 64 -4.04 -23.25 4.38
N ALA A 65 -4.21 -24.23 5.27
CA ALA A 65 -3.33 -25.39 5.32
C ALA A 65 -3.34 -26.15 3.98
N GLY A 66 -2.15 -26.53 3.50
CA GLY A 66 -1.98 -27.27 2.23
C GLY A 66 -2.03 -26.41 0.96
N LYS A 67 -2.28 -25.11 1.07
CA LYS A 67 -2.22 -24.17 -0.06
C LYS A 67 -0.84 -23.53 -0.21
N PRO A 68 -0.46 -23.12 -1.43
CA PRO A 68 0.79 -22.40 -1.65
C PRO A 68 0.84 -21.12 -0.82
N ALA A 69 2.06 -20.72 -0.44
CA ALA A 69 2.27 -19.52 0.35
C ALA A 69 1.82 -18.27 -0.42
N VAL A 70 1.00 -17.44 0.24
CA VAL A 70 0.56 -16.14 -0.30
C VAL A 70 1.64 -15.09 -0.07
N TRP A 71 2.40 -15.23 1.02
CA TRP A 71 3.54 -14.40 1.36
C TRP A 71 4.70 -15.24 1.85
N THR A 72 5.91 -14.75 1.64
CA THR A 72 7.12 -15.38 2.13
C THR A 72 8.06 -14.34 2.73
N VAL A 73 8.50 -14.57 3.97
CA VAL A 73 9.50 -13.75 4.67
C VAL A 73 10.80 -14.54 4.71
N SER A 74 11.90 -13.94 4.27
CA SER A 74 13.20 -14.62 4.24
C SER A 74 14.34 -13.68 4.61
N LEU A 75 15.46 -14.26 5.04
CA LEU A 75 16.72 -13.54 5.18
C LEU A 75 17.58 -13.74 3.93
N SER A 76 18.03 -12.66 3.32
CA SER A 76 18.99 -12.71 2.21
C SER A 76 20.39 -13.08 2.74
N GLY A 77 21.27 -13.56 1.85
CA GLY A 77 22.67 -13.82 2.20
C GLY A 77 23.44 -12.59 2.72
N LYS A 78 22.88 -11.37 2.53
CA LYS A 78 23.41 -10.11 3.05
C LYS A 78 22.77 -9.66 4.37
N LYS A 79 22.02 -10.55 5.05
CA LYS A 79 21.25 -10.26 6.27
C LYS A 79 20.14 -9.22 6.10
N GLU A 80 19.61 -9.09 4.88
CA GLU A 80 18.44 -8.26 4.59
C GLU A 80 17.16 -9.06 4.83
N LEU A 81 16.13 -8.41 5.36
CA LEU A 81 14.80 -8.99 5.48
C LEU A 81 14.05 -8.79 4.16
N VAL A 82 13.64 -9.89 3.52
CA VAL A 82 13.03 -9.89 2.19
C VAL A 82 11.61 -10.46 2.28
N LEU A 83 10.64 -9.68 1.83
CA LEU A 83 9.23 -10.04 1.71
C LEU A 83 8.88 -10.31 0.24
N ARG A 84 8.38 -11.50 -0.06
CA ARG A 84 7.92 -11.92 -1.39
C ARG A 84 6.43 -12.20 -1.42
N ASN A 85 5.79 -11.91 -2.55
CA ASN A 85 4.40 -12.28 -2.81
C ASN A 85 4.29 -13.75 -3.28
N GLY A 86 3.07 -14.23 -3.50
CA GLY A 86 2.80 -15.60 -3.98
C GLY A 86 3.34 -15.91 -5.39
N ARG A 87 3.81 -14.90 -6.14
CA ARG A 87 4.53 -15.08 -7.42
C ARG A 87 6.05 -15.21 -7.24
N GLY A 88 6.55 -15.06 -6.01
CA GLY A 88 7.97 -15.07 -5.70
C GLY A 88 8.69 -13.74 -5.95
N GLU A 89 7.96 -12.67 -6.31
CA GLU A 89 8.53 -11.34 -6.57
C GLU A 89 8.89 -10.64 -5.25
N ILE A 90 10.02 -9.94 -5.21
CA ILE A 90 10.42 -9.16 -4.02
C ILE A 90 9.58 -7.89 -3.97
N VAL A 91 8.64 -7.83 -3.01
CA VAL A 91 7.79 -6.64 -2.81
C VAL A 91 8.50 -5.61 -1.91
N LEU A 92 9.25 -6.09 -0.92
CA LEU A 92 9.99 -5.26 0.02
C LEU A 92 11.27 -5.98 0.45
N ALA A 93 12.38 -5.26 0.48
CA ALA A 93 13.62 -5.66 1.12
C ALA A 93 14.08 -4.55 2.07
N LEU A 94 14.50 -4.93 3.27
CA LEU A 94 14.97 -4.02 4.32
C LEU A 94 16.35 -4.46 4.78
N ASP A 95 17.33 -3.55 4.72
CA ASP A 95 18.65 -3.79 5.29
C ASP A 95 18.72 -3.39 6.79
N GLN A 96 19.82 -3.78 7.45
CA GLN A 96 20.05 -3.47 8.88
C GLN A 96 20.24 -1.96 9.16
N ASN A 97 20.50 -1.16 8.14
CA ASN A 97 20.66 0.29 8.26
C ASN A 97 19.33 1.04 8.03
N GLY A 98 18.24 0.31 7.78
CA GLY A 98 16.91 0.88 7.52
C GLY A 98 16.68 1.32 6.07
N LYS A 99 17.55 0.95 5.13
CA LYS A 99 17.35 1.19 3.70
C LYS A 99 16.29 0.21 3.18
N GLU A 100 15.20 0.77 2.70
CA GLU A 100 14.12 0.03 2.05
C GLU A 100 14.33 -0.01 0.54
N THR A 101 14.20 -1.19 -0.06
CA THR A 101 14.03 -1.38 -1.51
C THR A 101 12.66 -2.00 -1.73
N ARG A 102 11.80 -1.35 -2.52
CA ARG A 102 10.50 -1.89 -2.91
C ARG A 102 10.56 -2.26 -4.38
N SER A 103 9.83 -3.30 -4.79
CA SER A 103 9.50 -3.43 -6.21
C SER A 103 8.88 -2.11 -6.66
N GLU A 104 9.20 -1.68 -7.88
CA GLU A 104 8.53 -0.55 -8.50
C GLU A 104 7.03 -0.68 -8.26
N ASP A 105 6.42 0.43 -7.83
CA ASP A 105 4.99 0.48 -7.54
C ASP A 105 4.26 -0.17 -8.73
N PRO A 106 3.28 -1.07 -8.49
CA PRO A 106 2.53 -1.65 -9.60
C PRO A 106 2.13 -0.52 -10.52
N GLU A 107 2.48 -0.67 -11.80
CA GLU A 107 2.10 0.26 -12.86
C GLU A 107 0.59 0.50 -12.66
N TYR A 108 0.27 1.70 -12.19
CA TYR A 108 -1.12 2.04 -11.93
C TYR A 108 -1.79 2.02 -13.30
N ASP A 109 -2.74 1.11 -13.49
CA ASP A 109 -3.72 1.27 -14.57
C ASP A 109 -4.22 2.71 -14.47
N GLU A 110 -3.90 3.52 -15.49
CA GLU A 110 -4.33 4.91 -15.53
C GLU A 110 -5.85 4.90 -15.34
N PRO A 111 -6.39 5.55 -14.29
CA PRO A 111 -7.81 5.48 -14.04
C PRO A 111 -8.55 6.03 -15.26
N GLU A 112 -9.48 5.24 -15.82
CA GLU A 112 -10.35 5.67 -16.90
C GLU A 112 -11.11 6.94 -16.47
N GLY A 113 -10.65 8.08 -17.00
CA GLY A 113 -11.19 9.40 -16.70
C GLY A 113 -10.28 10.51 -17.23
N GLU A 114 -10.88 11.60 -17.69
CA GLU A 114 -10.15 12.78 -18.15
C GLU A 114 -9.61 13.55 -16.93
N TYR A 115 -8.35 13.31 -16.56
CA TYR A 115 -7.65 14.03 -15.50
C TYR A 115 -6.77 15.12 -16.09
N PHE A 116 -6.86 16.32 -15.51
CA PHE A 116 -5.90 17.38 -15.77
C PHE A 116 -4.67 17.18 -14.89
N ILE A 117 -3.48 17.15 -15.50
CA ILE A 117 -2.21 16.99 -14.82
C ILE A 117 -1.45 18.33 -14.84
N PHE A 118 -1.13 18.86 -13.66
CA PHE A 118 -0.36 20.10 -13.52
C PHE A 118 0.92 19.89 -12.72
N PRO A 119 2.03 20.57 -13.03
CA PRO A 119 3.24 20.46 -12.23
C PRO A 119 3.04 21.06 -10.83
N ALA A 120 3.57 20.41 -9.79
CA ALA A 120 3.54 20.92 -8.41
C ALA A 120 4.65 21.96 -8.16
N ASP A 121 4.74 22.97 -9.02
CA ASP A 121 5.82 23.96 -9.10
C ASP A 121 5.59 25.25 -8.30
N LYS A 122 4.45 25.36 -7.60
CA LYS A 122 3.98 26.54 -6.85
C LYS A 122 3.51 27.70 -7.75
N LYS A 123 3.47 27.52 -9.08
CA LYS A 123 2.88 28.48 -10.02
C LYS A 123 1.39 28.20 -10.20
N TRP A 124 0.64 29.23 -10.60
CA TRP A 124 -0.78 29.08 -10.91
C TRP A 124 -0.93 28.59 -12.34
N HIS A 125 -1.74 27.54 -12.51
CA HIS A 125 -2.07 26.95 -13.81
C HIS A 125 -3.56 27.08 -14.07
N ASP A 126 -3.93 27.39 -15.31
CA ASP A 126 -5.32 27.51 -15.73
C ASP A 126 -5.92 26.11 -15.93
N VAL A 127 -6.95 25.82 -15.14
CA VAL A 127 -7.75 24.58 -15.27
C VAL A 127 -8.87 24.77 -16.27
N LYS A 128 -9.58 25.91 -16.19
CA LYS A 128 -10.66 26.26 -17.11
C LYS A 128 -10.73 27.77 -17.31
N LYS A 129 -10.98 28.19 -18.56
CA LYS A 129 -11.20 29.59 -18.94
C LYS A 129 -12.66 29.77 -19.32
N ILE A 130 -13.32 30.76 -18.72
CA ILE A 130 -14.72 31.10 -18.95
C ILE A 130 -14.78 32.49 -19.60
N LEU A 131 -15.24 32.53 -20.84
CA LEU A 131 -15.44 33.77 -21.58
C LEU A 131 -16.71 34.49 -21.08
N PRO A 132 -16.76 35.84 -21.07
CA PRO A 132 -17.92 36.60 -20.58
C PRO A 132 -19.22 36.26 -21.30
N LYS A 133 -19.14 35.99 -22.61
CA LYS A 133 -20.27 35.57 -23.44
C LYS A 133 -20.88 34.24 -22.97
N ASN A 134 -20.10 33.42 -22.26
CA ASN A 134 -20.49 32.13 -21.71
C ASN A 134 -20.56 32.17 -20.16
N ALA A 135 -20.41 33.35 -19.55
CA ALA A 135 -20.38 33.53 -18.10
C ALA A 135 -21.81 33.61 -17.54
N ALA A 136 -22.64 32.62 -17.85
CA ALA A 136 -23.89 32.43 -17.12
C ALA A 136 -23.59 31.83 -15.73
N PHE A 137 -24.43 30.90 -15.26
CA PHE A 137 -24.14 30.08 -14.10
C PHE A 137 -23.24 28.90 -14.47
N GLY A 138 -22.24 28.61 -13.65
CA GLY A 138 -21.47 27.37 -13.73
C GLY A 138 -21.14 26.86 -12.33
N ALA A 139 -21.29 25.55 -12.12
CA ALA A 139 -20.91 24.86 -10.89
C ALA A 139 -20.04 23.66 -11.24
N TYR A 140 -18.99 23.47 -10.45
CA TYR A 140 -17.95 22.47 -10.68
C TYR A 140 -17.63 21.75 -9.39
N GLN A 141 -17.56 20.43 -9.45
CA GLN A 141 -17.04 19.61 -8.37
C GLN A 141 -15.62 19.18 -8.71
N ILE A 142 -14.68 19.69 -7.93
CA ILE A 142 -13.25 19.58 -8.20
C ILE A 142 -12.62 18.63 -7.19
N PHE A 143 -12.01 17.58 -7.70
CA PHE A 143 -11.20 16.64 -6.93
C PHE A 143 -9.75 16.82 -7.33
N ALA A 144 -8.90 17.29 -6.41
CA ALA A 144 -7.47 17.46 -6.67
C ALA A 144 -6.63 16.65 -5.69
N CYS A 145 -5.63 15.93 -6.18
CA CYS A 145 -4.70 15.17 -5.36
C CYS A 145 -3.24 15.36 -5.77
N ILE A 146 -2.35 15.20 -4.79
CA ILE A 146 -0.91 15.09 -5.02
C ILE A 146 -0.45 13.75 -4.42
N PRO A 147 0.03 12.79 -5.23
CA PRO A 147 0.56 11.54 -4.72
C PRO A 147 1.82 11.80 -3.89
N VAL A 148 1.97 11.08 -2.78
CA VAL A 148 3.19 11.08 -1.97
C VAL A 148 3.92 9.77 -2.21
N TYR A 149 4.71 9.71 -3.29
CA TYR A 149 5.57 8.55 -3.57
C TYR A 149 6.42 8.18 -2.34
N GLY A 150 6.46 6.88 -2.01
CA GLY A 150 7.16 6.31 -0.85
C GLY A 150 6.34 6.13 0.43
N ARG A 151 5.15 6.74 0.55
CA ARG A 151 4.20 6.46 1.63
C ARG A 151 2.82 6.40 0.99
N VAL A 152 2.17 5.23 0.93
CA VAL A 152 0.83 4.99 0.35
C VAL A 152 -0.24 5.90 0.99
N ARG A 153 -0.18 7.19 0.71
CA ARG A 153 -0.94 8.26 1.32
C ARG A 153 -1.16 9.31 0.26
N MET A 154 -2.41 9.48 -0.11
CA MET A 154 -2.82 10.52 -1.04
C MET A 154 -3.34 11.71 -0.23
N LYS A 155 -2.90 12.93 -0.58
CA LYS A 155 -3.49 14.15 -0.01
C LYS A 155 -4.49 14.72 -1.00
N GLN A 156 -5.76 14.70 -0.62
CA GLN A 156 -6.89 15.10 -1.44
C GLN A 156 -7.48 16.43 -0.98
N THR A 157 -7.95 17.22 -1.95
CA THR A 157 -8.70 18.46 -1.78
C THR A 157 -9.97 18.37 -2.62
N ASN A 158 -11.14 18.55 -1.99
CA ASN A 158 -12.44 18.53 -2.65
C ASN A 158 -13.06 19.91 -2.55
N VAL A 159 -13.38 20.54 -3.68
CA VAL A 159 -13.94 21.89 -3.73
C VAL A 159 -15.11 21.92 -4.69
N THR A 160 -16.21 22.50 -4.25
CA THR A 160 -17.31 22.93 -5.11
C THR A 160 -17.06 24.38 -5.48
N ALA A 161 -16.70 24.63 -6.74
CA ALA A 161 -16.48 25.98 -7.26
C ALA A 161 -17.70 26.39 -8.09
N TYR A 162 -18.22 27.59 -7.88
CA TYR A 162 -19.33 28.10 -8.68
C TYR A 162 -19.13 29.56 -9.03
N HIS A 163 -19.66 29.95 -10.17
CA HIS A 163 -19.71 31.33 -10.63
C HIS A 163 -21.09 31.64 -11.20
N TYR A 164 -21.48 32.90 -11.06
CA TYR A 164 -22.61 33.52 -11.73
C TYR A 164 -22.11 34.81 -12.35
N GLY A 165 -21.98 34.85 -13.67
CA GLY A 165 -21.22 35.92 -14.29
C GLY A 165 -19.74 35.85 -13.97
N VAL A 166 -19.11 37.02 -14.09
CA VAL A 166 -17.74 37.28 -13.63
C VAL A 166 -17.74 37.86 -12.21
N MET A 167 -18.84 38.50 -11.82
CA MET A 167 -18.93 39.31 -10.60
C MET A 167 -19.20 38.49 -9.33
N SER A 168 -19.83 37.33 -9.45
CA SER A 168 -20.19 36.49 -8.31
C SER A 168 -19.51 35.13 -8.43
N CYS A 169 -18.35 34.98 -7.79
CA CYS A 169 -17.57 33.76 -7.79
C CYS A 169 -17.37 33.29 -6.34
N SER A 170 -17.58 32.00 -6.09
CA SER A 170 -17.35 31.43 -4.77
C SER A 170 -16.85 29.99 -4.88
N MET A 171 -16.25 29.54 -3.79
CA MET A 171 -15.72 28.21 -3.64
C MET A 171 -16.06 27.73 -2.23
N LYS A 172 -16.62 26.53 -2.14
CA LYS A 172 -16.91 25.84 -0.89
C LYS A 172 -16.17 24.52 -0.89
N SER A 173 -15.75 24.06 0.28
CA SER A 173 -15.23 22.72 0.47
C SER A 173 -15.96 22.07 1.62
N SER A 174 -16.27 20.78 1.46
CA SER A 174 -16.77 19.96 2.57
C SER A 174 -15.74 19.78 3.68
N ARG A 175 -14.47 20.10 3.42
CA ARG A 175 -13.36 19.98 4.38
C ARG A 175 -12.86 21.36 4.82
N LYS A 176 -12.87 21.63 6.13
CA LYS A 176 -12.45 22.93 6.73
C LYS A 176 -11.02 23.39 6.39
N HIS A 177 -10.17 22.55 5.81
CA HIS A 177 -8.72 22.78 5.68
C HIS A 177 -8.22 23.28 4.30
N TRP A 178 -9.11 23.67 3.37
CA TRP A 178 -8.69 24.20 2.06
C TRP A 178 -8.25 25.68 2.09
N TRP A 179 -8.88 26.51 2.93
CA TRP A 179 -8.53 27.94 3.11
C TRP A 179 -7.50 28.22 4.21
N GLY A 180 -7.15 27.20 5.01
CA GLY A 180 -6.22 27.32 6.13
C GLY A 180 -4.78 26.89 5.84
N TRP A 181 -3.95 26.89 6.88
CA TRP A 181 -2.51 26.58 6.84
C TRP A 181 -2.18 25.11 6.45
N CYS A 182 -3.17 24.26 6.19
CA CYS A 182 -2.97 22.81 6.07
C CYS A 182 -3.19 22.21 4.66
N GLY A 183 -3.85 22.91 3.73
CA GLY A 183 -4.06 22.42 2.35
C GLY A 183 -2.78 22.40 1.50
N LYS A 184 -2.54 21.32 0.74
CA LYS A 184 -1.36 21.18 -0.15
C LYS A 184 -1.63 21.62 -1.59
N VAL A 185 -2.89 21.66 -2.01
CA VAL A 185 -3.37 22.23 -3.28
C VAL A 185 -4.20 23.46 -2.95
N LYS A 186 -4.07 24.51 -3.76
CA LYS A 186 -4.89 25.72 -3.68
C LYS A 186 -5.61 25.94 -4.99
N LEU A 187 -6.87 26.34 -4.91
CA LEU A 187 -7.67 26.77 -6.04
C LEU A 187 -8.08 28.23 -5.88
N ARG A 188 -8.28 28.94 -6.99
CA ARG A 188 -8.84 30.28 -6.98
C ARG A 188 -9.61 30.58 -8.26
N TRP A 189 -10.51 31.55 -8.15
CA TRP A 189 -10.99 32.32 -9.28
C TRP A 189 -10.04 33.49 -9.52
N TYR A 190 -9.69 33.74 -10.78
CA TYR A 190 -8.87 34.88 -11.18
C TYR A 190 -9.44 35.48 -12.45
N TYR A 191 -9.75 36.77 -12.44
CA TYR A 191 -10.26 37.47 -13.61
C TYR A 191 -9.17 38.35 -14.21
N SER A 192 -8.87 38.16 -15.49
CA SER A 192 -7.86 38.92 -16.24
C SER A 192 -8.26 39.00 -17.71
N GLU A 193 -7.96 40.11 -18.39
CA GLU A 193 -8.20 40.27 -19.84
C GLU A 193 -9.63 39.92 -20.27
N HIS A 194 -10.61 40.25 -19.43
CA HIS A 194 -12.02 39.89 -19.63
C HIS A 194 -12.30 38.38 -19.64
N ILE A 195 -11.43 37.53 -19.10
CA ILE A 195 -11.63 36.08 -19.00
C ILE A 195 -11.61 35.69 -17.52
N LEU A 196 -12.56 34.84 -17.11
CA LEU A 196 -12.57 34.26 -15.77
C LEU A 196 -11.82 32.92 -15.79
N HIS A 197 -10.75 32.83 -15.03
CA HIS A 197 -9.87 31.67 -14.91
C HIS A 197 -10.14 30.92 -13.61
N LEU A 198 -10.43 29.63 -13.73
CA LEU A 198 -10.31 28.69 -12.62
C LEU A 198 -8.86 28.20 -12.57
N GLN A 199 -8.13 28.53 -11.51
CA GLN A 199 -6.71 28.21 -11.40
C GLN A 199 -6.40 27.27 -10.25
N VAL A 200 -5.34 26.47 -10.43
CA VAL A 200 -4.79 25.56 -9.42
C VAL A 200 -3.31 25.83 -9.19
N ARG A 201 -2.84 25.64 -7.96
CA ARG A 201 -1.41 25.58 -7.64
C ARG A 201 -1.10 24.65 -6.49
N SER A 202 0.14 24.17 -6.42
CA SER A 202 0.66 23.53 -5.22
C SER A 202 1.04 24.57 -4.16
N LYS A 203 0.94 24.21 -2.88
CA LYS A 203 1.40 25.06 -1.76
C LYS A 203 2.93 25.10 -1.66
N GLN A 204 3.59 23.98 -1.99
CA GLN A 204 5.04 23.80 -1.89
C GLN A 204 5.57 23.33 -3.24
N ARG A 205 6.74 23.86 -3.63
CA ARG A 205 7.47 23.39 -4.81
C ARG A 205 7.96 21.96 -4.55
N LYS A 206 7.62 21.05 -5.44
CA LYS A 206 8.04 19.65 -5.40
C LYS A 206 8.37 19.22 -6.82
N ALA A 207 9.66 19.26 -7.16
CA ALA A 207 10.15 19.16 -8.54
C ALA A 207 9.72 17.88 -9.27
N THR A 208 9.47 16.79 -8.54
CA THR A 208 9.08 15.48 -9.08
C THR A 208 7.62 15.12 -8.82
N ARG A 209 6.74 16.10 -8.57
CA ARG A 209 5.33 15.82 -8.27
C ARG A 209 4.38 16.59 -9.17
N PHE A 210 3.26 15.95 -9.48
CA PHE A 210 2.14 16.51 -10.23
C PHE A 210 0.90 16.63 -9.34
N ILE A 211 -0.01 17.52 -9.75
CA ILE A 211 -1.36 17.66 -9.23
C ILE A 211 -2.26 16.98 -10.25
N HIS A 212 -2.98 15.95 -9.82
CA HIS A 212 -4.01 15.31 -10.63
C HIS A 212 -5.35 15.91 -10.23
N LEU A 213 -6.07 16.47 -11.19
CA LEU A 213 -7.30 17.19 -10.96
C LEU A 213 -8.40 16.65 -11.87
N ARG A 214 -9.56 16.35 -11.29
CA ARG A 214 -10.77 16.00 -12.02
C ARG A 214 -11.86 17.05 -11.79
N LEU A 215 -12.50 17.45 -12.88
CA LEU A 215 -13.69 18.31 -12.91
C LEU A 215 -14.91 17.44 -13.20
N ILE A 216 -15.94 17.55 -12.38
CA ILE A 216 -17.27 16.98 -12.58
C ILE A 216 -18.27 18.12 -12.64
#